data_AF-A0A238VLY9-F1
#
_entry.id   AF-A0A238VLY9-F1
#
_cell.length_a   1.000
_cell.length_b   1.000
_cell.length_c   1.000
_cell.angle_alpha   90.00
_cell.angle_beta   90.00
_cell.angle_gamma   90.00
#
_symmetry.space_group_name_H-M   'P 1'
#
loop_
_entity.id
_entity.type
_entity.pdbx_description
1 polymer ?
#
loop_
_entity_poly.entity_id
_entity_poly.type
_entity_poly.pdbx_seq_one_letter_code
_entity_poly.pdbx_strand_id
1 'polypeptide(L)'
;MKKSYFKLLFLAFLLPLFYNCAAVPPEVIKTHQKEFEIIENLQSSHLAMVDAFVDQKILVFENFFFNEYGPVYRSNWIDAFKEYNERDYDSERDFPKLYNDLVAEYQEELAPIEKIRFNLKTAIALEYKNAIDAHTTVERWLDNLKKLNDSQRTSINSFLGSVKPGLSMSTLDDTIKNRIENVKSKMSKKNE
;
A
#
# COMPACT_ATOMS: atom_id res chain seq x y z
N MET A 1 -33.28 47.52 20.19
CA MET A 1 -33.90 46.24 19.75
C MET A 1 -33.54 45.83 18.31
N LYS A 2 -33.44 46.73 17.32
CA LYS A 2 -33.11 46.37 15.91
C LYS A 2 -31.77 45.62 15.69
N LYS A 3 -30.73 45.83 16.52
CA LYS A 3 -29.44 45.12 16.43
C LYS A 3 -29.48 43.63 16.82
N SER A 4 -30.45 43.21 17.66
CA SER A 4 -30.57 41.81 18.09
C SER A 4 -31.23 40.93 17.03
N TYR A 5 -32.22 41.45 16.31
CA TYR A 5 -32.92 40.72 15.25
C TYR A 5 -32.01 40.46 14.04
N PHE A 6 -31.11 41.41 13.71
CA PHE A 6 -30.14 41.22 12.64
C PHE A 6 -29.15 40.08 12.94
N LYS A 7 -28.71 39.96 14.21
CA LYS A 7 -27.88 38.82 14.66
C LYS A 7 -28.62 37.48 14.61
N LEU A 8 -29.90 37.46 14.98
CA LEU A 8 -30.75 36.26 14.95
C LEU A 8 -31.08 35.79 13.53
N LEU A 9 -31.26 36.72 12.59
CA LEU A 9 -31.56 36.42 11.19
C LEU A 9 -30.30 35.94 10.45
N PHE A 10 -29.14 36.50 10.77
CA PHE A 10 -27.84 35.98 10.32
C PHE A 10 -27.55 34.59 10.91
N LEU A 11 -27.98 34.33 12.16
CA LEU A 11 -27.92 33.02 12.82
C LEU A 11 -28.69 31.95 12.05
N ALA A 12 -29.94 32.24 11.69
CA ALA A 12 -30.82 31.30 11.00
C ALA A 12 -30.33 30.97 9.58
N PHE A 13 -29.59 31.89 8.94
CA PHE A 13 -29.02 31.68 7.60
C PHE A 13 -27.70 30.90 7.63
N LEU A 14 -26.92 30.99 8.72
CA LEU A 14 -25.64 30.27 8.87
C LEU A 14 -25.81 28.86 9.46
N LEU A 15 -26.79 28.64 10.34
CA LEU A 15 -27.08 27.33 10.93
C LEU A 15 -27.19 26.18 9.90
N PRO A 16 -27.93 26.28 8.78
CA PRO A 16 -28.05 25.18 7.82
C PRO A 16 -26.74 24.86 7.07
N LEU A 17 -25.78 25.80 7.00
CA LEU A 17 -24.46 25.54 6.40
C LEU A 17 -23.56 24.67 7.30
N PHE A 18 -23.87 24.55 8.59
CA PHE A 18 -23.14 23.70 9.53
C PHE A 18 -23.81 22.34 9.79
N TYR A 19 -25.06 22.13 9.35
CA TYR A 19 -25.82 20.90 9.65
C TYR A 19 -25.54 19.71 8.72
N ASN A 20 -24.75 19.89 7.66
CA ASN A 20 -24.44 18.81 6.70
C ASN A 20 -22.99 18.29 6.78
N CYS A 21 -22.20 18.65 7.80
CA CYS A 21 -20.89 18.03 8.01
C CYS A 21 -21.05 16.72 8.79
N ALA A 22 -21.28 15.63 8.06
CA ALA A 22 -21.20 14.29 8.61
C ALA A 22 -19.76 14.06 9.11
N ALA A 23 -19.59 13.81 10.41
CA ALA A 23 -18.32 13.36 10.96
C ALA A 23 -17.92 12.05 10.26
N VAL A 24 -16.66 11.91 9.85
CA VAL A 24 -16.14 10.67 9.27
C VAL A 24 -16.34 9.55 10.30
N PRO A 25 -17.14 8.50 9.99
CA PRO A 25 -17.34 7.41 10.93
C PRO A 25 -16.01 6.70 11.25
N PRO A 26 -15.72 6.35 12.51
CA PRO A 26 -14.51 5.62 12.88
C PRO A 26 -14.29 4.33 12.08
N GLU A 27 -15.37 3.68 11.65
CA GLU A 27 -15.38 2.49 10.80
C GLU A 27 -14.72 2.74 9.44
N VAL A 28 -14.87 3.95 8.87
CA VAL A 28 -14.25 4.32 7.59
C VAL A 28 -12.74 4.39 7.74
N ILE A 29 -12.24 5.00 8.82
CA ILE A 29 -10.79 5.10 9.09
C ILE A 29 -10.18 3.70 9.29
N LYS A 30 -10.84 2.84 10.06
CA LYS A 30 -10.38 1.45 10.27
C LYS A 30 -10.37 0.64 8.98
N THR A 31 -11.41 0.78 8.15
CA THR A 31 -11.51 0.07 6.87
C THR A 31 -10.38 0.52 5.94
N HIS A 32 -10.15 1.83 5.85
CA HIS A 32 -9.06 2.40 5.06
C HIS A 32 -7.68 1.89 5.50
N GLN A 33 -7.38 1.87 6.81
CA GLN A 33 -6.11 1.31 7.30
C GLN A 33 -5.93 -0.16 6.93
N LYS A 34 -6.99 -0.97 7.04
CA LYS A 34 -6.94 -2.38 6.65
C LYS A 34 -6.74 -2.57 5.14
N GLU A 35 -7.37 -1.72 4.33
CA GLU A 35 -7.18 -1.72 2.87
C GLU A 35 -5.71 -1.41 2.53
N PHE A 36 -5.08 -0.46 3.22
CA PHE A 36 -3.66 -0.17 3.06
C PHE A 36 -2.78 -1.40 3.31
N GLU A 37 -2.97 -2.06 4.45
CA GLU A 37 -2.21 -3.28 4.80
C GLU A 37 -2.42 -4.39 3.76
N ILE A 38 -3.63 -4.52 3.21
CA ILE A 38 -3.92 -5.49 2.14
C ILE A 38 -3.12 -5.14 0.87
N ILE A 39 -3.08 -3.87 0.48
CA ILE A 39 -2.34 -3.42 -0.71
C ILE A 39 -0.84 -3.72 -0.57
N GLU A 40 -0.24 -3.41 0.59
CA GLU A 40 1.17 -3.71 0.85
C GLU A 40 1.48 -5.22 0.84
N ASN A 41 0.60 -6.01 1.46
CA ASN A 41 0.74 -7.47 1.46
C ASN A 41 0.60 -8.07 0.05
N LEU A 42 -0.33 -7.56 -0.75
CA LEU A 42 -0.51 -7.98 -2.13
C LEU A 42 0.68 -7.59 -3.01
N GLN A 43 1.29 -6.42 -2.79
CA GLN A 43 2.53 -6.04 -3.47
C GLN A 43 3.64 -7.06 -3.23
N SER A 44 3.92 -7.34 -1.95
CA SER A 44 4.95 -8.32 -1.57
C SER A 44 4.67 -9.70 -2.16
N SER A 45 3.43 -10.16 -2.07
CA SER A 45 3.02 -11.48 -2.57
C SER A 45 3.14 -11.60 -4.10
N HIS A 46 2.72 -10.58 -4.85
CA HIS A 46 2.84 -10.59 -6.31
C HIS A 46 4.29 -10.54 -6.78
N LEU A 47 5.15 -9.77 -6.11
CA LEU A 47 6.58 -9.75 -6.43
C LEU A 47 7.23 -11.10 -6.18
N ALA A 48 6.91 -11.75 -5.05
CA ALA A 48 7.39 -13.10 -4.75
C ALA A 48 6.88 -14.14 -5.76
N MET A 49 5.63 -14.02 -6.21
CA MET A 49 5.07 -14.87 -7.26
C MET A 49 5.83 -14.74 -8.58
N VAL A 50 6.23 -13.53 -8.97
CA VAL A 50 7.05 -13.31 -10.18
C VAL A 50 8.41 -13.99 -10.04
N ASP A 51 9.07 -13.84 -8.89
CA ASP A 51 10.37 -14.49 -8.65
C ASP A 51 10.23 -16.01 -8.80
N ALA A 52 9.28 -16.62 -8.08
CA ALA A 52 9.04 -18.06 -8.12
C ALA A 52 8.67 -18.57 -9.53
N PHE A 53 7.85 -17.82 -10.26
CA PHE A 53 7.47 -18.17 -11.63
C PHE A 53 8.67 -18.15 -12.58
N VAL A 54 9.48 -17.08 -12.53
CA VAL A 54 10.65 -16.97 -13.41
C VAL A 54 11.72 -17.98 -13.01
N ASP A 55 11.97 -18.21 -11.71
CA ASP A 55 12.88 -19.25 -11.23
C ASP A 55 12.52 -20.62 -11.81
N GLN A 56 11.22 -20.97 -11.79
CA GLN A 56 10.76 -22.21 -12.40
C GLN A 56 11.07 -22.28 -13.90
N LYS A 57 10.96 -21.16 -14.63
CA LYS A 57 11.28 -21.11 -16.06
C LYS A 57 12.78 -21.19 -16.33
N ILE A 58 13.60 -20.56 -15.50
CA ILE A 58 15.06 -20.68 -15.55
C ILE A 58 15.47 -22.14 -15.32
N LEU A 59 14.89 -22.84 -14.34
CA LEU A 59 15.19 -24.26 -14.11
C LEU A 59 14.85 -25.14 -15.33
N VAL A 60 13.76 -24.86 -16.04
CA VAL A 60 13.43 -25.56 -17.28
C VAL A 60 14.46 -25.26 -18.37
N PHE A 61 14.84 -23.99 -18.51
CA PHE A 61 15.86 -23.57 -19.46
C PHE A 61 17.23 -24.18 -19.15
N GLU A 62 17.68 -24.18 -17.90
CA GLU A 62 18.95 -24.78 -17.46
C GLU A 62 18.98 -26.28 -17.76
N ASN A 63 17.88 -26.98 -17.47
CA ASN A 63 17.78 -28.41 -17.80
C ASN A 63 17.92 -28.66 -19.31
N PHE A 64 17.26 -27.86 -20.14
CA PHE A 64 17.44 -27.93 -21.59
C PHE A 64 18.87 -27.59 -22.00
N PHE A 65 19.40 -26.46 -21.50
CA PHE A 65 20.70 -25.93 -21.89
C PHE A 65 21.82 -26.92 -21.56
N PHE A 66 21.87 -27.47 -20.34
CA PHE A 66 22.97 -28.35 -19.96
C PHE A 66 22.79 -29.80 -20.41
N ASN A 67 21.57 -30.32 -20.51
CA ASN A 67 21.34 -31.72 -20.87
C ASN A 67 21.19 -31.95 -22.38
N GLU A 68 20.66 -30.98 -23.13
CA GLU A 68 20.42 -31.12 -24.57
C GLU A 68 21.42 -30.30 -25.40
N TYR A 69 21.54 -29.00 -25.10
CA TYR A 69 22.42 -28.12 -25.88
C TYR A 69 23.91 -28.29 -25.53
N GLY A 70 24.24 -28.42 -24.25
CA GLY A 70 25.61 -28.51 -23.73
C GLY A 70 26.47 -29.60 -24.40
N PRO A 71 25.97 -30.83 -24.62
CA PRO A 71 26.68 -31.85 -25.38
C PRO A 71 26.98 -31.43 -26.83
N VAL A 72 26.04 -30.76 -27.51
CA VAL A 72 26.20 -30.28 -28.88
C VAL A 72 27.24 -29.15 -28.92
N TYR A 73 27.12 -28.17 -28.02
CA TYR A 73 28.09 -27.09 -27.87
C TYR A 73 29.50 -27.64 -27.64
N ARG A 74 29.65 -28.59 -26.71
CA ARG A 74 30.94 -29.23 -26.42
C ARG A 74 31.56 -29.90 -27.66
N SER A 75 30.76 -30.63 -28.43
CA SER A 75 31.25 -31.29 -29.66
C SER A 75 31.77 -30.24 -30.65
N ASN A 76 30.95 -29.23 -30.93
CA ASN A 76 31.30 -28.16 -31.87
C ASN A 76 32.54 -27.37 -31.41
N TRP A 77 32.64 -27.11 -30.11
CA TRP A 77 33.77 -26.39 -29.53
C TRP A 77 35.07 -27.21 -29.67
N ILE A 78 35.04 -28.53 -29.43
CA ILE A 78 36.21 -29.41 -29.58
C ILE A 78 36.63 -29.50 -31.05
N ASP A 79 35.68 -29.58 -31.97
CA ASP A 79 35.96 -29.61 -33.41
C ASP A 79 36.63 -28.29 -33.86
N ALA A 80 36.06 -27.16 -33.47
CA ALA A 80 36.65 -25.84 -33.73
C ALA A 80 38.03 -25.70 -33.06
N PHE A 81 38.19 -26.18 -31.83
CA PHE A 81 39.46 -26.14 -31.12
C PHE A 81 40.57 -26.86 -31.90
N LYS A 82 40.27 -28.05 -32.42
CA LYS A 82 41.21 -28.84 -33.23
C LYS A 82 41.61 -28.12 -34.51
N GLU A 83 40.66 -27.49 -35.18
CA GLU A 83 40.90 -26.69 -36.39
C GLU A 83 41.84 -25.49 -36.10
N TYR A 84 41.59 -24.74 -35.02
CA TYR A 84 42.36 -23.54 -34.71
C TYR A 84 43.73 -23.81 -34.07
N ASN A 85 43.89 -24.90 -33.34
CA ASN A 85 45.11 -25.18 -32.56
C ASN A 85 45.97 -26.30 -33.16
N GLU A 86 45.51 -26.92 -34.25
CA GLU A 86 46.18 -28.03 -34.95
C GLU A 86 46.55 -29.21 -34.04
N ARG A 87 45.81 -29.40 -32.94
CA ARG A 87 46.01 -30.48 -31.98
C ARG A 87 44.69 -30.97 -31.40
N ASP A 88 44.71 -32.21 -30.91
CA ASP A 88 43.55 -32.76 -30.19
C ASP A 88 43.34 -32.07 -28.83
N TYR A 89 42.09 -32.08 -28.39
CA TYR A 89 41.65 -31.58 -27.09
C TYR A 89 42.21 -32.43 -25.94
N ASP A 90 42.75 -31.76 -24.92
CA ASP A 90 43.22 -32.36 -23.67
C ASP A 90 42.31 -31.88 -22.52
N SER A 91 41.58 -32.81 -21.90
CA SER A 91 40.62 -32.46 -20.84
C SER A 91 41.25 -31.87 -19.59
N GLU A 92 42.51 -32.17 -19.26
CA GLU A 92 43.15 -31.60 -18.06
C GLU A 92 43.54 -30.14 -18.27
N ARG A 93 43.88 -29.78 -19.51
CA ARG A 93 44.42 -28.46 -19.85
C ARG A 93 43.37 -27.52 -20.44
N ASP A 94 42.48 -28.04 -21.26
CA ASP A 94 41.59 -27.23 -22.11
C ASP A 94 40.17 -27.13 -21.56
N PHE A 95 39.76 -28.03 -20.65
CA PHE A 95 38.42 -28.00 -20.03
C PHE A 95 38.08 -26.66 -19.37
N PRO A 96 38.97 -25.99 -18.62
CA PRO A 96 38.64 -24.70 -18.01
C PRO A 96 38.22 -23.65 -19.04
N LYS A 97 38.85 -23.64 -20.23
CA LYS A 97 38.47 -22.70 -21.30
C LYS A 97 37.10 -23.06 -21.88
N LEU A 98 36.89 -24.33 -22.23
CA LEU A 98 35.61 -24.82 -22.73
C LEU A 98 34.46 -24.49 -21.76
N TYR A 99 34.66 -24.77 -20.47
CA TYR A 99 33.66 -24.52 -19.44
C TYR A 99 33.34 -23.03 -19.32
N ASN A 100 34.36 -22.16 -19.29
CA ASN A 100 34.14 -20.72 -19.24
C ASN A 100 33.38 -20.20 -20.46
N ASP A 101 33.70 -20.69 -21.66
CA ASP A 101 33.00 -20.31 -22.88
C ASP A 101 31.53 -20.79 -22.85
N LEU A 102 31.27 -22.02 -22.39
CA LEU A 102 29.90 -22.55 -22.21
C LEU A 102 29.10 -21.76 -21.16
N VAL A 103 29.75 -21.34 -20.06
CA VAL A 103 29.11 -20.48 -19.05
C VAL A 103 28.81 -19.09 -19.60
N ALA A 104 29.68 -18.54 -20.43
CA ALA A 104 29.44 -17.25 -21.08
C ALA A 104 28.23 -17.33 -22.03
N GLU A 105 28.15 -18.37 -22.84
CA GLU A 105 27.01 -18.67 -23.70
C GLU A 105 25.71 -18.80 -22.88
N TYR A 106 25.75 -19.55 -21.77
CA TYR A 106 24.60 -19.67 -20.86
C TYR A 106 24.15 -18.31 -20.31
N GLN A 107 25.08 -17.47 -19.88
CA GLN A 107 24.78 -16.14 -19.34
C GLN A 107 24.18 -15.21 -20.40
N GLU A 108 24.66 -15.28 -21.64
CA GLU A 108 24.12 -14.51 -22.76
C GLU A 108 22.67 -14.90 -23.04
N GLU A 109 22.38 -16.20 -23.13
CA GLU A 109 21.03 -16.72 -23.37
C GLU A 109 20.08 -16.54 -22.17
N LEU A 110 20.61 -16.51 -20.94
CA LEU A 110 19.82 -16.25 -19.73
C LEU A 110 19.43 -14.78 -19.60
N ALA A 111 20.27 -13.85 -20.07
CA ALA A 111 20.09 -12.41 -19.85
C ALA A 111 18.72 -11.85 -20.30
N PRO A 112 18.14 -12.27 -21.45
CA PRO A 112 16.78 -11.88 -21.83
C PRO A 112 15.70 -12.33 -20.84
N ILE A 113 15.84 -13.51 -20.22
CA ILE A 113 14.90 -14.05 -19.22
C ILE A 113 14.96 -13.20 -17.95
N GLU A 114 16.16 -12.88 -17.48
CA GLU A 114 16.37 -11.99 -16.32
C GLU A 114 15.86 -10.56 -16.59
N LYS A 115 16.01 -10.08 -17.83
CA LYS A 115 15.44 -8.78 -18.24
C LYS A 115 13.91 -8.79 -18.15
N ILE A 116 13.25 -9.88 -18.52
CA ILE A 116 11.80 -10.02 -18.37
C ILE A 116 11.40 -10.01 -16.89
N ARG A 117 12.12 -10.75 -16.02
CA ARG A 117 11.91 -10.71 -14.56
C ARG A 117 11.97 -9.29 -14.03
N PHE A 118 13.05 -8.58 -14.35
CA PHE A 118 13.25 -7.19 -13.91
C PHE A 118 12.10 -6.30 -14.36
N ASN A 119 11.79 -6.30 -15.67
CA ASN A 119 10.72 -5.48 -16.24
C ASN A 119 9.36 -5.74 -15.59
N LEU A 120 9.02 -7.01 -15.36
CA LEU A 120 7.75 -7.39 -14.75
C LEU A 120 7.67 -6.94 -13.28
N LYS A 121 8.74 -7.12 -12.50
CA LYS A 121 8.81 -6.62 -11.12
C LYS A 121 8.68 -5.10 -11.07
N THR A 122 9.36 -4.38 -11.97
CA THR A 122 9.26 -2.92 -12.06
C THR A 122 7.84 -2.46 -12.40
N ALA A 123 7.18 -3.11 -13.36
CA ALA A 123 5.80 -2.78 -13.73
C ALA A 123 4.83 -2.99 -12.56
N ILE A 124 4.91 -4.15 -11.89
CA ILE A 124 4.09 -4.45 -10.71
C ILE A 124 4.36 -3.45 -9.58
N ALA A 125 5.63 -3.17 -9.28
CA ALA A 125 6.00 -2.21 -8.25
C ALA A 125 5.46 -0.80 -8.54
N LEU A 126 5.43 -0.39 -9.81
CA LEU A 126 4.87 0.90 -10.22
C LEU A 126 3.35 0.95 -10.00
N GLU A 127 2.61 -0.09 -10.39
CA GLU A 127 1.16 -0.15 -10.17
C GLU A 127 0.81 -0.08 -8.67
N TYR A 128 1.53 -0.83 -7.83
CA TYR A 128 1.33 -0.78 -6.39
C TYR A 128 1.71 0.57 -5.78
N LYS A 129 2.79 1.19 -6.26
CA LYS A 129 3.16 2.55 -5.85
C LYS A 129 2.01 3.53 -6.16
N ASN A 130 1.44 3.46 -7.36
CA ASN A 130 0.31 4.32 -7.74
C ASN A 130 -0.91 4.08 -6.82
N ALA A 131 -1.22 2.82 -6.50
CA ALA A 131 -2.30 2.47 -5.58
C ALA A 131 -2.06 3.00 -4.15
N ILE A 132 -0.83 2.85 -3.64
CA ILE A 132 -0.39 3.36 -2.33
C ILE A 132 -0.47 4.88 -2.28
N ASP A 133 -0.03 5.57 -3.34
CA ASP A 133 -0.07 7.03 -3.43
C ASP A 133 -1.51 7.56 -3.47
N ALA A 134 -2.40 6.89 -4.22
CA ALA A 134 -3.83 7.19 -4.22
C ALA A 134 -4.46 6.96 -2.84
N HIS A 135 -4.11 5.85 -2.19
CA HIS A 135 -4.59 5.52 -0.86
C HIS A 135 -4.16 6.57 0.18
N THR A 136 -2.89 6.95 0.18
CA THR A 136 -2.33 8.01 1.05
C THR A 136 -3.01 9.37 0.79
N THR A 137 -3.42 9.64 -0.44
CA THR A 137 -4.16 10.87 -0.77
C THR A 137 -5.55 10.87 -0.12
N VAL A 138 -6.25 9.73 -0.12
CA VAL A 138 -7.52 9.58 0.58
C VAL A 138 -7.33 9.71 2.09
N GLU A 139 -6.27 9.15 2.66
CA GLU A 139 -5.93 9.29 4.08
C GLU A 139 -5.81 10.76 4.48
N ARG A 140 -5.04 11.54 3.72
CA ARG A 140 -4.91 12.99 3.94
C ARG A 140 -6.24 13.72 3.84
N TRP A 141 -7.12 13.30 2.93
CA TRP A 141 -8.45 13.89 2.80
C TRP A 141 -9.32 13.59 4.02
N LEU A 142 -9.32 12.34 4.52
CA LEU A 142 -10.03 11.95 5.75
C LEU A 142 -9.51 12.73 6.97
N ASP A 143 -8.19 12.91 7.08
CA ASP A 143 -7.57 13.72 8.13
C ASP A 143 -7.97 15.19 8.06
N ASN A 144 -8.01 15.76 6.86
CA ASN A 144 -8.43 17.14 6.66
C ASN A 144 -9.91 17.33 7.01
N LEU A 145 -10.78 16.38 6.66
CA LEU A 145 -12.18 16.39 7.07
C LEU A 145 -12.32 16.32 8.59
N LYS A 146 -11.54 15.47 9.25
CA LYS A 146 -11.52 15.39 10.71
C LYS A 146 -11.11 16.72 11.34
N LYS A 147 -10.03 17.33 10.87
CA LYS A 147 -9.57 18.65 11.34
C LYS A 147 -10.60 19.75 11.10
N LEU A 148 -11.25 19.76 9.94
CA LEU A 148 -12.32 20.71 9.62
C LEU A 148 -13.49 20.56 10.60
N ASN A 149 -13.92 19.32 10.83
CA ASN A 149 -15.01 19.02 11.76
C ASN A 149 -14.64 19.40 13.21
N ASP A 150 -13.42 19.10 13.66
CA ASP A 150 -12.93 19.49 14.99
C ASP A 150 -12.87 21.03 15.14
N SER A 151 -12.43 21.73 14.09
CA SER A 151 -12.41 23.19 14.04
C SER A 151 -13.82 23.78 14.10
N GLN A 152 -14.75 23.26 13.30
CA GLN A 152 -16.17 23.66 13.32
C GLN A 152 -16.78 23.42 14.70
N ARG A 153 -16.58 22.25 15.29
CA ARG A 153 -17.07 21.93 16.65
C ARG A 153 -16.50 22.90 17.68
N THR A 154 -15.22 23.24 17.58
CA THR A 154 -14.58 24.22 18.46
C THR A 154 -15.17 25.62 18.28
N SER A 155 -15.38 26.06 17.04
CA SER A 155 -16.00 27.36 16.73
C SER A 155 -17.44 27.43 17.24
N ILE A 156 -18.25 26.39 17.03
CA ILE A 156 -19.62 26.31 17.54
C ILE A 156 -19.61 26.32 19.07
N ASN A 157 -18.75 25.52 19.71
CA ASN A 157 -18.65 25.45 21.16
C ASN A 157 -18.27 26.80 21.78
N SER A 158 -17.28 27.48 21.19
CA SER A 158 -16.84 28.82 21.60
C SER A 158 -17.96 29.84 21.42
N PHE A 159 -18.65 29.81 20.26
CA PHE A 159 -19.78 30.67 19.99
C PHE A 159 -20.91 30.48 21.01
N LEU A 160 -21.34 29.24 21.24
CA LEU A 160 -22.39 28.92 22.21
C LEU A 160 -22.02 29.35 23.63
N GLY A 161 -20.77 29.12 24.05
CA GLY A 161 -20.25 29.57 25.34
C GLY A 161 -20.25 31.10 25.47
N SER A 162 -19.96 31.84 24.38
CA SER A 162 -20.01 33.30 24.34
C SER A 162 -21.44 33.86 24.42
N VAL A 163 -22.44 33.12 23.90
CA VAL A 163 -23.86 33.47 24.00
C VAL A 163 -24.35 33.24 25.43
N LYS A 164 -24.04 32.08 26.02
CA LYS A 164 -24.30 31.77 27.43
C LYS A 164 -23.37 30.62 27.87
N PRO A 165 -22.65 30.74 28.98
CA PRO A 165 -21.72 29.69 29.43
C PRO A 165 -22.34 28.29 29.52
N GLY A 166 -23.61 28.19 29.94
CA GLY A 166 -24.34 26.93 30.04
C GLY A 166 -24.86 26.33 28.73
N LEU A 167 -24.63 26.97 27.58
CA LEU A 167 -25.02 26.46 26.25
C LEU A 167 -23.85 25.83 25.49
N SER A 168 -22.63 25.85 26.04
CA SER A 168 -21.48 25.20 25.39
C SER A 168 -21.77 23.70 25.16
N MET A 169 -21.29 23.16 24.05
CA MET A 169 -21.42 21.74 23.72
C MET A 169 -20.80 20.84 24.79
N SER A 170 -19.67 21.23 25.40
CA SER A 170 -19.09 20.47 26.51
C SER A 170 -20.01 20.46 27.74
N THR A 171 -20.63 21.60 28.08
CA THR A 171 -21.58 21.65 29.20
C THR A 171 -22.86 20.87 28.92
N LEU A 172 -23.32 20.87 27.66
CA LEU A 172 -24.45 20.04 27.22
C LEU A 172 -24.12 18.54 27.29
N ASP A 173 -22.95 18.12 26.78
CA ASP A 173 -22.46 16.74 26.84
C ASP A 173 -22.34 16.27 28.30
N ASP A 174 -21.74 17.08 29.18
CA ASP A 174 -21.62 16.78 30.62
C ASP A 174 -22.98 16.70 31.31
N THR A 175 -23.90 17.59 30.96
CA THR A 175 -25.26 17.59 31.51
C THR A 175 -26.02 16.33 31.09
N ILE A 176 -25.92 15.95 29.82
CA ILE A 176 -26.54 14.73 29.30
C ILE A 176 -25.92 13.50 29.95
N LYS A 177 -24.59 13.42 30.02
CA LYS A 177 -23.88 12.31 30.66
C LYS A 177 -24.28 12.16 32.14
N ASN A 178 -24.27 13.26 32.90
CA ASN A 178 -24.72 13.26 34.29
C ASN A 178 -26.20 12.83 34.42
N ARG A 179 -27.08 13.25 33.51
CA ARG A 179 -28.47 12.80 33.50
C ARG A 179 -28.59 11.30 33.21
N ILE A 180 -27.83 10.78 32.26
CA ILE A 180 -27.78 9.34 31.95
C ILE A 180 -27.32 8.55 33.17
N GLU A 181 -26.23 8.95 33.82
CA GLU A 181 -25.74 8.26 35.03
C GLU A 181 -26.73 8.33 36.20
N ASN A 182 -27.41 9.46 36.37
CA ASN A 182 -28.41 9.63 37.42
C ASN A 182 -29.68 8.79 37.15
N VAL A 183 -30.04 8.56 35.88
CA VAL A 183 -31.11 7.61 35.51
C VAL A 183 -30.65 6.18 35.76
N LYS A 184 -29.42 5.81 35.37
CA LYS A 184 -28.85 4.48 35.61
C LYS A 184 -28.78 4.14 37.10
N SER A 185 -28.34 5.07 37.94
CA SER A 185 -28.25 4.85 39.40
C SER A 185 -29.63 4.71 40.05
N LYS A 186 -30.65 5.43 39.56
CA LYS A 186 -32.05 5.26 40.00
C LYS A 186 -32.65 3.91 39.58
N MET A 187 -32.25 3.38 38.42
CA MET A 187 -32.66 2.04 37.99
C MET A 187 -32.00 0.96 38.87
N SER A 188 -30.71 1.13 39.19
CA SER A 188 -29.97 0.21 40.08
C SER A 188 -30.57 0.17 41.49
N LYS A 189 -30.92 1.33 42.07
CA LYS A 189 -31.55 1.43 43.41
C LYS A 189 -32.98 0.91 43.50
N LYS A 190 -33.63 0.59 42.39
CA LYS A 190 -35.01 0.08 42.36
C LYS A 190 -35.08 -1.46 42.33
N ASN A 191 -33.94 -2.12 42.20
CA ASN A 191 -33.78 -3.57 42.15
C ASN A 191 -33.14 -4.16 43.43
N GLU A 192 -32.97 -3.34 44.47
CA GLU A 192 -32.70 -3.73 45.87
C GLU A 192 -33.98 -3.54 46.69
#